data_AF-A0A0G0QPZ5-F1
#
_entry.id   AF-A0A0G0QPZ5-F1
#
_cell.length_a   1.000
_cell.length_b   1.000
_cell.length_c   1.000
_cell.angle_alpha   90.00
_cell.angle_beta   90.00
_cell.angle_gamma   90.00
#
_symmetry.space_group_name_H-M   'P 1'
#
loop_
_entity.id
_entity.type
_entity.pdbx_description
1 polymer ?
#
loop_
_entity_poly.entity_id
_entity_poly.type
_entity_poly.pdbx_seq_one_letter_code
_entity_poly.pdbx_strand_id
1 'polypeptide(L)'
;MNYRNRYEGIDSKIIKMVKKAAERSVGKAGIRKEDVPDIEQELMVFVLKGMENYDEKKGGRPGYVKMLIMSKIRQIIRCRVRPSASTVFAQISLNMELMVDGEIFELVEFVNDSGMLEEMYTRPEPAA
;
A
#
# COMPACT_ATOMS: atom_id res chain seq x y z
N MET A 1 17.66 19.83 3.07
CA MET A 1 16.53 19.09 3.67
C MET A 1 17.02 17.71 4.10
N ASN A 2 17.34 17.55 5.38
CA ASN A 2 17.69 16.26 5.98
C ASN A 2 16.40 15.43 6.09
N TYR A 3 16.18 14.48 5.17
CA TYR A 3 15.16 13.45 5.38
C TYR A 3 15.60 12.62 6.60
N ARG A 4 15.08 12.94 7.80
CA ARG A 4 15.24 12.09 8.98
C ARG A 4 14.81 10.68 8.60
N ASN A 5 15.74 9.72 8.75
CA ASN A 5 15.52 8.36 8.32
C ASN A 5 14.45 7.71 9.22
N ARG A 6 13.23 7.51 8.70
CA ARG A 6 12.13 6.79 9.40
C ARG A 6 12.39 5.28 9.55
N TYR A 7 13.52 4.79 9.05
CA TYR A 7 13.88 3.38 8.96
C TYR A 7 15.16 3.08 9.77
N GLU A 8 15.25 3.65 10.97
CA GLU A 8 16.36 3.39 11.89
C GLU A 8 16.47 1.87 12.17
N GLY A 9 17.68 1.30 12.02
CA GLY A 9 17.91 -0.15 12.12
C GLY A 9 17.81 -0.95 10.81
N ILE A 10 17.36 -0.35 9.70
CA ILE A 10 17.30 -1.02 8.38
C ILE A 10 18.55 -0.70 7.56
N ASP A 11 19.07 -1.70 6.83
CA ASP A 11 20.24 -1.54 5.96
C ASP A 11 20.05 -0.38 4.96
N SER A 12 20.96 0.59 5.03
CA SER A 12 20.98 1.79 4.18
C SER A 12 20.95 1.49 2.68
N LYS A 13 21.46 0.33 2.26
CA LYS A 13 21.44 -0.13 0.86
C LYS A 13 20.03 -0.52 0.44
N ILE A 14 19.28 -1.18 1.32
CA ILE A 14 17.87 -1.54 1.08
C ILE A 14 17.03 -0.28 0.96
N ILE A 15 17.21 0.68 1.87
CA ILE A 15 16.52 1.98 1.82
C ILE A 15 16.77 2.69 0.49
N LYS A 16 18.03 2.76 0.05
CA LYS A 16 18.40 3.35 -1.26
C LYS A 16 17.75 2.62 -2.44
N MET A 17 17.65 1.28 -2.38
CA MET A 17 17.00 0.49 -3.43
C MET A 17 15.50 0.77 -3.50
N VAL A 18 14.81 0.82 -2.36
CA VAL A 18 13.37 1.11 -2.27
C VAL A 18 13.08 2.51 -2.80
N LYS A 19 13.79 3.53 -2.31
CA LYS A 19 13.62 4.93 -2.77
C LYS A 19 13.77 5.08 -4.27
N LYS A 20 14.88 4.57 -4.83
CA LYS A 20 15.12 4.61 -6.28
C LYS A 20 14.05 3.87 -7.08
N ALA A 21 13.51 2.78 -6.54
CA ALA A 21 12.48 2.02 -7.21
C ALA A 21 11.13 2.74 -7.23
N ALA A 22 10.76 3.41 -6.11
CA ALA A 22 9.58 4.26 -6.02
C ALA A 22 9.68 5.44 -6.99
N GLU A 23 10.80 6.17 -7.02
CA GLU A 23 11.02 7.27 -7.96
C GLU A 23 10.92 6.80 -9.43
N ARG A 24 11.47 5.63 -9.76
CA ARG A 24 11.41 5.03 -11.10
C ARG A 24 10.03 4.48 -11.48
N SER A 25 9.08 4.46 -10.55
CA SER A 25 7.71 4.07 -10.83
C SER A 25 6.86 5.22 -11.36
N VAL A 26 7.29 6.48 -11.13
CA VAL A 26 6.63 7.67 -11.65
C VAL A 26 6.50 7.61 -13.17
N GLY A 27 5.31 7.94 -13.67
CA GLY A 27 4.95 7.89 -15.09
C GLY A 27 4.44 6.53 -15.56
N LYS A 28 4.46 5.48 -14.73
CA LYS A 28 3.87 4.18 -15.06
C LYS A 28 2.47 4.06 -14.50
N ALA A 29 1.51 3.60 -15.30
CA ALA A 29 0.14 3.31 -14.84
C ALA A 29 -0.51 4.47 -14.05
N GLY A 30 -0.28 5.71 -14.48
CA GLY A 30 -0.83 6.91 -13.82
C GLY A 30 -0.15 7.30 -12.51
N ILE A 31 0.97 6.66 -12.12
CA ILE A 31 1.74 7.03 -10.92
C ILE A 31 2.35 8.42 -11.08
N ARG A 32 2.04 9.30 -10.12
CA ARG A 32 2.48 10.68 -10.03
C ARG A 32 3.58 10.83 -8.97
N LYS A 33 4.20 12.02 -8.93
CA LYS A 33 5.23 12.32 -7.91
C LYS A 33 4.67 12.31 -6.49
N GLU A 34 3.40 12.69 -6.33
CA GLU A 34 2.68 12.65 -5.05
C GLU A 34 2.50 11.23 -4.51
N ASP A 35 2.43 10.21 -5.38
CA ASP A 35 2.32 8.80 -4.98
C ASP A 35 3.66 8.22 -4.44
N VAL A 36 4.80 8.91 -4.63
CA VAL A 36 6.13 8.35 -4.33
C VAL A 36 6.32 7.98 -2.87
N PRO A 37 5.94 8.81 -1.88
CA PRO A 37 6.05 8.46 -0.47
C PRO A 37 5.24 7.21 -0.10
N ASP A 38 4.05 7.05 -0.68
CA ASP A 38 3.16 5.92 -0.42
C ASP A 38 3.73 4.64 -1.02
N ILE A 39 4.21 4.70 -2.27
CA ILE A 39 4.89 3.58 -2.92
C ILE A 39 6.17 3.21 -2.16
N GLU A 40 6.95 4.18 -1.68
CA GLU A 40 8.14 3.91 -0.87
C GLU A 40 7.78 3.10 0.39
N GLN A 41 6.73 3.50 1.10
CA GLN A 41 6.27 2.81 2.30
C GLN A 41 5.76 1.41 1.98
N GLU A 42 4.91 1.27 0.96
CA GLU A 42 4.35 -0.02 0.56
C GLU A 42 5.45 -1.01 0.14
N LEU A 43 6.46 -0.53 -0.57
CA LEU A 43 7.65 -1.31 -0.92
C LEU A 43 8.47 -1.70 0.32
N MET A 44 8.67 -0.78 1.26
CA MET A 44 9.43 -1.08 2.47
C MET A 44 8.74 -2.15 3.32
N VAL A 45 7.44 -2.01 3.57
CA VAL A 45 6.64 -3.01 4.32
C VAL A 45 6.73 -4.37 3.66
N PHE A 46 6.61 -4.43 2.32
CA PHE A 46 6.70 -5.68 1.59
C PHE A 46 8.10 -6.31 1.67
N VAL A 47 9.15 -5.49 1.60
CA VAL A 47 10.53 -5.96 1.74
C VAL A 47 10.79 -6.51 3.13
N LEU A 48 10.37 -5.81 4.20
CA LEU A 48 10.59 -6.25 5.58
C LEU A 48 9.92 -7.59 5.86
N LYS A 49 8.63 -7.74 5.48
CA LYS A 49 7.91 -9.01 5.60
C LYS A 49 8.55 -10.15 4.80
N GLY A 50 9.05 -9.84 3.59
CA GLY A 50 9.75 -10.83 2.78
C GLY A 50 11.10 -11.25 3.39
N MET A 51 11.81 -10.30 4.02
CA MET A 51 13.11 -10.54 4.64
C MET A 51 13.03 -11.47 5.86
N GLU A 52 11.90 -11.54 6.57
CA GLU A 52 11.67 -12.53 7.63
C GLU A 52 11.76 -13.98 7.12
N ASN A 53 11.49 -14.20 5.84
CA ASN A 53 11.49 -15.50 5.18
C ASN A 53 12.73 -15.73 4.30
N TYR A 54 13.76 -14.92 4.46
CA TYR A 54 14.97 -15.03 3.64
C TYR A 54 15.77 -16.29 3.96
N ASP A 55 16.15 -17.02 2.92
CA ASP A 55 16.98 -18.22 2.99
C ASP A 55 18.26 -18.00 2.18
N GLU A 56 19.41 -17.97 2.87
CA GLU A 56 20.72 -17.75 2.28
C GLU A 56 21.11 -18.81 1.24
N LYS A 57 20.56 -20.03 1.35
CA LYS A 57 20.82 -21.12 0.39
C LYS A 57 20.19 -20.86 -0.98
N LYS A 58 19.17 -20.00 -1.05
CA LYS A 58 18.42 -19.69 -2.28
C LYS A 58 18.99 -18.50 -3.05
N GLY A 59 19.99 -17.80 -2.51
CA GLY A 59 20.70 -16.74 -3.20
C GLY A 59 21.04 -15.55 -2.32
N GLY A 60 21.75 -14.58 -2.90
CA GLY A 60 22.25 -13.41 -2.17
C GLY A 60 21.15 -12.43 -1.76
N ARG A 61 21.27 -11.92 -0.54
CA ARG A 61 20.36 -10.93 0.08
C ARG A 61 20.03 -9.72 -0.82
N PRO A 62 20.98 -9.08 -1.53
CA PRO A 62 20.66 -7.96 -2.42
C PRO A 62 19.80 -8.37 -3.62
N GLY A 63 20.02 -9.58 -4.14
CA GLY A 63 19.23 -10.14 -5.23
C GLY A 63 17.79 -10.43 -4.80
N TYR A 64 17.64 -11.01 -3.61
CA TYR A 64 16.34 -11.28 -3.02
C TYR A 64 15.52 -10.00 -2.76
N VAL A 65 16.14 -8.97 -2.16
CA VAL A 65 15.50 -7.65 -1.96
C VAL A 65 15.08 -7.03 -3.30
N LYS A 66 15.96 -7.08 -4.32
CA LYS A 66 15.62 -6.57 -5.66
C LYS A 66 14.41 -7.31 -6.25
N MET A 67 14.35 -8.63 -6.09
CA MET A 67 13.23 -9.46 -6.54
C MET A 67 11.93 -9.06 -5.85
N LEU A 68 11.94 -8.88 -4.52
CA LEU A 68 10.77 -8.43 -3.74
C LEU A 68 10.24 -7.08 -4.25
N ILE A 69 11.13 -6.08 -4.39
CA ILE A 69 10.77 -4.76 -4.91
C ILE A 69 10.14 -4.86 -6.30
N MET A 70 10.77 -5.59 -7.22
CA MET A 70 10.27 -5.74 -8.60
C MET A 70 8.96 -6.52 -8.68
N SER A 71 8.74 -7.47 -7.76
CA SER A 71 7.48 -8.19 -7.63
C SER A 71 6.36 -7.23 -7.21
N LYS A 72 6.60 -6.43 -6.17
CA LYS A 72 5.61 -5.51 -5.62
C LYS A 72 5.26 -4.38 -6.58
N ILE A 73 6.25 -3.78 -7.27
CA ILE A 73 5.98 -2.78 -8.31
C ILE A 73 5.09 -3.35 -9.42
N ARG A 74 5.35 -4.59 -9.87
CA ARG A 74 4.48 -5.25 -10.87
C ARG A 74 3.07 -5.48 -10.33
N GLN A 75 2.91 -5.77 -9.04
CA GLN A 75 1.59 -5.86 -8.42
C GLN A 75 0.87 -4.50 -8.46
N ILE A 76 1.51 -3.43 -7.98
CA ILE A 76 0.94 -2.06 -7.97
C ILE A 76 0.50 -1.64 -9.38
N ILE A 77 1.38 -1.81 -10.38
CA ILE A 77 1.07 -1.48 -11.78
C ILE A 77 -0.12 -2.30 -12.29
N ARG A 78 -0.16 -3.61 -12.03
CA ARG A 78 -1.28 -4.46 -12.46
C ARG A 78 -2.60 -4.05 -11.81
N CYS A 79 -2.58 -3.71 -10.52
CA CYS A 79 -3.77 -3.24 -9.80
C CYS A 79 -4.28 -1.89 -10.35
N ARG A 80 -3.39 -1.01 -10.81
CA ARG A 80 -3.78 0.28 -11.41
C ARG A 80 -4.27 0.17 -12.86
N VAL A 81 -3.69 -0.74 -13.67
CA VAL A 81 -4.05 -0.88 -15.10
C VAL A 81 -5.27 -1.76 -15.31
N ARG A 82 -5.50 -2.75 -14.45
CA ARG A 82 -6.64 -3.64 -14.59
C ARG A 82 -7.88 -2.95 -14.01
N PRO A 83 -8.93 -2.68 -14.80
CA PRO A 83 -10.25 -2.46 -14.23
C PRO A 83 -10.67 -3.79 -13.62
N SER A 84 -10.38 -3.99 -12.33
CA SER A 84 -10.94 -5.13 -11.62
C SER A 84 -12.44 -4.94 -11.55
N ALA A 85 -13.24 -5.99 -11.77
CA ALA A 85 -14.67 -5.97 -11.46
C ALA A 85 -14.96 -5.59 -9.98
N SER A 86 -13.92 -5.56 -9.13
CA SER A 86 -13.94 -5.05 -7.75
C SER A 86 -13.71 -3.53 -7.62
N THR A 87 -13.91 -2.72 -8.68
CA THR A 87 -14.01 -1.24 -8.59
C THR A 87 -15.06 -0.77 -7.56
N VAL A 88 -15.86 -1.69 -7.02
CA VAL A 88 -16.75 -1.47 -5.87
C VAL A 88 -15.99 -1.11 -4.59
N PHE A 89 -14.73 -1.52 -4.42
CA PHE A 89 -13.84 -1.02 -3.36
C PHE A 89 -13.11 0.24 -3.85
N ALA A 90 -13.90 1.22 -4.30
CA ALA A 90 -13.42 2.58 -4.50
C ALA A 90 -12.69 3.02 -3.23
N GLN A 91 -11.60 3.77 -3.39
CA GLN A 91 -10.95 4.43 -2.26
C GLN A 91 -11.97 5.37 -1.62
N ILE A 92 -12.63 4.92 -0.56
CA ILE A 92 -13.51 5.76 0.24
C ILE A 92 -12.64 6.43 1.29
N SER A 93 -12.81 7.75 1.45
CA SER A 93 -12.15 8.49 2.51
C SER A 93 -12.60 7.94 3.86
N LEU A 94 -11.67 7.67 4.77
CA LEU A 94 -12.01 7.35 6.16
C LEU A 94 -12.70 8.53 6.87
N ASN A 95 -12.50 9.75 6.36
CA ASN A 95 -13.16 10.96 6.84
C ASN A 95 -14.50 11.20 6.11
N MET A 96 -15.02 10.20 5.40
CA MET A 96 -16.36 10.30 4.81
C MET A 96 -17.38 10.33 5.94
N GLU A 97 -18.25 11.33 5.95
CA GLU A 97 -19.38 11.42 6.87
C GLU A 97 -20.52 10.51 6.38
N LEU A 98 -21.09 9.73 7.29
CA LEU A 98 -22.14 8.77 7.02
C LEU A 98 -23.29 9.00 8.00
N MET A 99 -24.51 8.97 7.47
CA MET A 99 -25.71 9.13 8.27
C MET A 99 -26.26 7.74 8.63
N VAL A 100 -26.21 7.39 9.90
CA VAL A 100 -26.72 6.13 10.45
C VAL A 100 -27.76 6.47 11.52
N ASP A 101 -28.99 6.02 11.35
CA ASP A 101 -30.11 6.26 12.29
C ASP A 101 -30.34 7.73 12.72
N GLY A 102 -29.97 8.68 11.86
CA GLY A 102 -30.12 10.12 12.12
C GLY A 102 -28.91 10.81 12.74
N GLU A 103 -27.85 10.06 13.03
CA GLU A 103 -26.59 10.56 13.55
C GLU A 103 -25.49 10.51 12.48
N ILE A 104 -24.50 11.39 12.59
CA ILE A 104 -23.37 11.50 11.66
C ILE A 104 -22.17 10.83 12.30
N PHE A 105 -21.55 9.90 11.56
CA PHE A 105 -20.33 9.21 11.95
C PHE A 105 -19.29 9.30 10.84
N GLU A 106 -18.00 9.29 11.20
CA GLU A 106 -16.93 9.13 10.22
C GLU A 106 -16.71 7.64 9.90
N LEU A 107 -16.37 7.31 8.65
CA LEU A 107 -16.12 5.91 8.24
C LEU A 107 -15.03 5.23 9.08
N VAL A 108 -14.05 6.00 9.58
CA VAL A 108 -12.98 5.49 10.46
C VAL A 108 -13.52 4.83 11.74
N GLU A 109 -14.68 5.29 12.23
CA GLU A 109 -15.29 4.78 13.47
C GLU A 109 -15.85 3.36 13.31
N PHE A 110 -16.01 2.90 12.08
CA PHE A 110 -16.48 1.55 11.75
C PHE A 110 -15.36 0.61 11.32
N VAL A 111 -14.09 1.03 11.42
CA VAL A 111 -12.93 0.19 11.12
C VAL A 111 -12.51 -0.56 12.39
N ASN A 112 -12.58 -1.88 12.35
CA ASN A 112 -12.16 -2.73 13.47
C ASN A 112 -10.63 -2.83 13.60
N ASP A 113 -10.15 -3.48 14.67
CA ASP A 113 -8.72 -3.68 14.96
C ASP A 113 -7.95 -4.44 13.86
N SER A 114 -8.66 -5.19 13.00
CA SER A 114 -8.08 -5.89 11.85
C SER A 114 -8.01 -5.03 10.59
N GLY A 115 -8.47 -3.78 10.65
CA GLY A 115 -8.50 -2.85 9.54
C GLY A 115 -9.64 -3.10 8.55
N MET A 116 -10.68 -3.83 8.96
CA MET A 116 -11.87 -4.13 8.15
C MET A 116 -13.06 -3.32 8.64
N LEU A 117 -13.99 -2.99 7.74
CA LEU A 117 -15.26 -2.36 8.14
C LEU A 117 -16.13 -3.39 8.89
N GLU A 118 -16.77 -2.96 9.98
CA GLU A 118 -17.76 -3.76 10.70
C GLU A 118 -18.96 -4.12 9.81
N GLU A 119 -19.58 -5.29 10.03
CA GLU A 119 -20.66 -5.84 9.19
C GLU A 119 -21.91 -4.94 9.09
N MET A 120 -22.04 -3.96 9.99
CA MET A 120 -23.06 -2.91 9.92
C MET A 120 -22.94 -2.03 8.65
N TYR A 121 -21.83 -2.09 7.91
CA TYR A 121 -21.63 -1.47 6.59
C TYR A 121 -22.13 -2.30 5.40
N THR A 122 -23.23 -3.05 5.54
CA THR A 122 -23.89 -3.61 4.36
C THR A 122 -24.53 -2.46 3.58
N ARG A 123 -23.85 -2.06 2.49
CA ARG A 123 -24.30 -1.03 1.54
C ARG A 123 -25.81 -1.19 1.31
N PRO A 124 -26.64 -0.16 1.56
CA PRO A 124 -28.07 -0.26 1.30
C PRO A 124 -28.28 -0.66 -0.15
N GLU A 125 -29.13 -1.67 -0.38
CA GLU A 125 -29.43 -2.11 -1.73
C GLU A 125 -29.93 -0.91 -2.55
N PRO A 126 -29.46 -0.74 -3.80
CA PRO A 126 -29.96 0.33 -4.65
C PRO A 126 -31.46 0.15 -4.80
N ALA A 127 -32.24 1.18 -4.46
CA ALA A 127 -33.67 1.19 -4.67
C ALA A 127 -33.97 0.86 -6.14
N ALA A 128 -34.79 -0.17 -6.35
CA ALA A 128 -35.21 -0.67 -7.66
C ALA A 128 -36.01 0.37 -8.46
#